data_AF-G2Y0Y3-F1
#
_entry.id   AF-G2Y0Y3-F1
#
_cell.length_a   1.000
_cell.length_b   1.000
_cell.length_c   1.000
_cell.angle_alpha   90.00
_cell.angle_beta   90.00
_cell.angle_gamma   90.00
#
_symmetry.space_group_name_H-M   'P 1'
#
loop_
_entity.id
_entity.type
_entity.pdbx_description
1 polymer ?
#
loop_
_entity_poly.entity_id
_entity_poly.type
_entity_poly.pdbx_seq_one_letter_code
_entity_poly.pdbx_strand_id
1 'polypeptide(L)'
;MFVQSYESRTMLDASILIAPLVFFISPNDPRFLHTIDKILLSPEKGGLTETGLVFRYNTSTSEDGVGGREGAFSMCTFWLVEALTRAGVYDRKYLVKAVNIFENMLSFGNHLSMFSEEIARSGEQLGNTPQAFSHLALISAAFNLDRATKGKN
;
A
#
# COMPACT_ATOMS: atom_id res chain seq x y z
N MET A 1 -8.10 -12.42 -9.09
CA MET A 1 -6.89 -11.68 -8.66
C MET A 1 -6.40 -10.88 -9.85
N PHE A 2 -5.88 -9.67 -9.63
CA PHE A 2 -5.17 -8.91 -10.65
C PHE A 2 -3.68 -9.27 -10.60
N VAL A 3 -3.03 -9.28 -11.76
CA VAL A 3 -1.62 -9.67 -11.94
C VAL A 3 -0.88 -8.57 -12.71
N GLN A 4 0.44 -8.55 -12.59
CA GLN A 4 1.30 -7.51 -13.17
C GLN A 4 1.25 -7.45 -14.70
N SER A 5 1.18 -8.59 -15.39
CA SER A 5 1.08 -8.68 -16.85
C SER A 5 0.26 -9.88 -17.29
N TYR A 6 -0.14 -9.95 -18.57
CA TYR A 6 -0.89 -11.09 -19.12
C TYR A 6 -0.06 -12.38 -19.15
N GLU A 7 1.25 -12.25 -19.30
CA GLU A 7 2.21 -13.35 -19.35
C GLU A 7 2.53 -13.89 -17.95
N SER A 8 2.32 -13.09 -16.91
CA SER A 8 2.54 -13.47 -15.52
C SER A 8 1.24 -13.91 -14.84
N ARG A 9 1.19 -15.16 -14.36
CA ARG A 9 -0.01 -15.69 -13.69
C ARG A 9 -0.05 -15.42 -12.19
N THR A 10 1.06 -14.98 -11.60
CA THR A 10 1.21 -14.89 -10.14
C THR A 10 1.91 -13.64 -9.65
N MET A 11 2.60 -12.85 -10.50
CA MET A 11 3.25 -11.63 -10.02
C MET A 11 2.24 -10.54 -9.72
N LEU A 12 2.41 -9.91 -8.57
CA LEU A 12 1.60 -8.79 -8.09
C LEU A 12 2.31 -7.48 -8.38
N ASP A 13 1.51 -6.44 -8.60
CA ASP A 13 1.98 -5.05 -8.63
C ASP A 13 1.06 -4.22 -7.74
N ALA A 14 1.64 -3.49 -6.78
CA ALA A 14 0.92 -2.68 -5.83
C ALA A 14 0.22 -1.47 -6.45
N SER A 15 0.54 -1.09 -7.69
CA SER A 15 -0.17 -0.03 -8.42
C SER A 15 -1.67 -0.31 -8.56
N ILE A 16 -2.10 -1.59 -8.54
CA ILE A 16 -3.52 -1.94 -8.56
C ILE A 16 -4.30 -1.39 -7.34
N LEU A 17 -3.62 -1.07 -6.23
CA LEU A 17 -4.25 -0.52 -5.04
C LEU A 17 -4.91 0.84 -5.29
N ILE A 18 -4.51 1.57 -6.33
CA ILE A 18 -5.16 2.82 -6.73
C ILE A 18 -6.55 2.60 -7.33
N ALA A 19 -6.86 1.39 -7.84
CA ALA A 19 -8.06 1.11 -8.60
C ALA A 19 -9.39 1.54 -7.93
N PRO A 20 -9.66 1.21 -6.65
CA PRO A 20 -10.88 1.69 -5.98
C PRO A 20 -10.82 3.17 -5.60
N LEU A 21 -9.63 3.78 -5.55
CA LEU A 21 -9.45 5.21 -5.26
C LEU A 21 -9.92 6.07 -6.44
N VAL A 22 -9.66 5.59 -7.66
CA VAL A 22 -10.05 6.24 -8.93
C VAL A 22 -11.32 5.66 -9.55
N PHE A 23 -12.13 4.94 -8.76
CA PHE A 23 -13.43 4.38 -9.16
C PHE A 23 -13.37 3.36 -10.31
N PHE A 24 -12.22 2.76 -10.58
CA PHE A 24 -12.07 1.72 -11.59
C PHE A 24 -12.76 0.41 -11.17
N ILE A 25 -12.76 0.11 -9.87
CA ILE A 25 -13.37 -1.11 -9.32
C ILE A 25 -14.05 -0.82 -7.99
N SER A 26 -15.13 -1.56 -7.70
CA SER A 26 -15.74 -1.52 -6.38
C SER A 26 -14.74 -2.02 -5.32
N PRO A 27 -14.60 -1.36 -4.16
CA PRO A 27 -13.68 -1.79 -3.11
C PRO A 27 -14.05 -3.15 -2.48
N ASN A 28 -15.27 -3.66 -2.73
CA ASN A 28 -15.71 -5.00 -2.30
C ASN A 28 -15.71 -6.05 -3.43
N ASP A 29 -15.18 -5.74 -4.62
CA ASP A 29 -15.09 -6.74 -5.70
C ASP A 29 -14.26 -7.94 -5.22
N PRO A 30 -14.77 -9.18 -5.33
CA PRO A 30 -14.08 -10.37 -4.81
C PRO A 30 -12.67 -10.56 -5.38
N ARG A 31 -12.43 -10.18 -6.65
CA ARG A 31 -11.11 -10.26 -7.27
C ARG A 31 -10.17 -9.22 -6.68
N PHE A 32 -10.66 -8.03 -6.35
CA PHE A 32 -9.88 -6.98 -5.73
C PHE A 32 -9.53 -7.33 -4.27
N LEU A 33 -10.52 -7.77 -3.48
CA LEU A 33 -10.29 -8.22 -2.10
C LEU A 33 -9.27 -9.37 -2.04
N HIS A 34 -9.39 -10.36 -2.93
CA HIS A 34 -8.40 -11.43 -3.03
C HIS A 34 -7.00 -10.90 -3.38
N THR A 35 -6.92 -9.84 -4.18
CA THR A 35 -5.63 -9.22 -4.55
C THR A 35 -5.03 -8.47 -3.35
N ILE A 36 -5.83 -7.72 -2.58
CA ILE A 36 -5.39 -7.10 -1.33
C ILE A 36 -4.87 -8.16 -0.35
N ASP A 37 -5.63 -9.23 -0.13
CA ASP A 37 -5.23 -10.29 0.80
C ASP A 37 -3.92 -10.96 0.39
N LYS A 38 -3.65 -11.04 -0.92
CA LYS A 38 -2.37 -11.53 -1.46
C LYS A 38 -1.24 -10.52 -1.28
N ILE A 39 -1.46 -9.24 -1.57
CA ILE A 39 -0.48 -8.16 -1.35
C ILE A 39 -0.05 -8.10 0.12
N LEU A 40 -0.97 -8.32 1.06
CA LEU A 40 -0.72 -8.33 2.51
C LEU A 40 0.18 -9.48 3.00
N LEU A 41 0.44 -10.50 2.18
CA LEU A 41 1.37 -11.56 2.54
C LEU A 41 2.82 -11.05 2.44
N SER A 42 3.74 -11.74 3.12
CA SER A 42 5.17 -11.47 2.97
C SER A 42 5.66 -11.80 1.56
N PRO A 43 6.74 -11.15 1.07
CA PRO A 43 7.38 -11.53 -0.20
C PRO A 43 7.71 -13.02 -0.29
N GLU A 44 8.15 -13.64 0.80
CA GLU A 44 8.41 -15.08 0.89
C GLU A 44 7.16 -15.96 0.66
N LYS A 45 5.98 -15.43 0.96
CA LYS A 45 4.68 -16.08 0.75
C LYS A 45 4.00 -15.64 -0.56
N GLY A 46 4.73 -14.92 -1.42
CA GLY A 46 4.24 -14.40 -2.70
C GLY A 46 3.39 -13.14 -2.60
N GLY A 47 3.46 -12.42 -1.47
CA GLY A 47 2.87 -11.08 -1.33
C GLY A 47 3.90 -9.97 -1.52
N LEU A 48 3.56 -8.77 -1.06
CA LEU A 48 4.37 -7.55 -1.23
C LEU A 48 4.59 -6.77 0.07
N THR A 49 4.19 -7.31 1.23
CA THR A 49 4.20 -6.57 2.49
C THR A 49 5.25 -7.10 3.47
N GLU A 50 6.14 -6.24 3.97
CA GLU A 50 7.10 -6.56 5.03
C GLU A 50 7.05 -5.46 6.10
N THR A 51 6.95 -5.84 7.39
CA THR A 51 6.86 -4.88 8.51
C THR A 51 5.75 -3.82 8.31
N GLY A 52 4.66 -4.20 7.65
CA GLY A 52 3.54 -3.30 7.35
C GLY A 52 3.79 -2.29 6.22
N LEU A 53 4.94 -2.35 5.54
CA LEU A 53 5.27 -1.53 4.38
C LEU A 53 5.12 -2.35 3.09
N VAL A 54 4.71 -1.69 2.01
CA VAL A 54 4.37 -2.34 0.74
C VAL A 54 5.44 -2.05 -0.32
N PHE A 55 6.08 -3.10 -0.82
CA PHE A 55 6.89 -3.03 -2.03
C PHE A 55 6.00 -2.92 -3.27
N ARG A 56 6.49 -2.28 -4.32
CA ARG A 56 5.72 -2.15 -5.56
C ARG A 56 5.53 -3.50 -6.25
N TYR A 57 6.59 -4.29 -6.35
CA TYR A 57 6.60 -5.65 -6.86
C TYR A 57 7.73 -6.43 -6.18
N ASN A 58 7.79 -7.74 -6.41
CA ASN A 58 8.90 -8.54 -5.89
C ASN A 58 10.12 -8.39 -6.80
N THR A 59 11.11 -7.61 -6.37
CA THR A 59 12.37 -7.36 -7.11
C THR A 59 13.23 -8.60 -7.29
N SER A 60 13.06 -9.66 -6.48
CA SER A 60 13.79 -10.92 -6.68
C SER A 60 13.29 -11.73 -7.88
N THR A 61 12.07 -11.46 -8.34
CA THR A 61 11.43 -12.16 -9.46
C THR A 61 11.07 -11.24 -10.62
N SER A 62 11.26 -9.92 -10.47
CA SER A 62 10.92 -8.91 -11.46
C SER A 62 12.20 -8.23 -11.95
N GLU A 63 12.47 -8.30 -13.25
CA GLU A 63 13.53 -7.52 -13.90
C GLU A 63 12.93 -6.19 -14.36
N ASP A 64 13.05 -5.15 -13.54
CA ASP A 64 12.60 -3.79 -13.85
C ASP A 64 13.68 -2.92 -14.53
N GLY A 65 14.90 -3.45 -14.63
CA GLY A 65 16.06 -2.75 -15.21
C GLY A 65 16.67 -1.68 -14.28
N VAL A 66 16.17 -1.52 -13.06
CA VAL A 66 16.66 -0.57 -12.06
C VAL A 66 17.42 -1.37 -10.99
N GLY A 67 18.72 -1.55 -11.20
CA GLY A 67 19.54 -2.31 -10.26
C GLY A 67 19.55 -1.68 -8.86
N GLY A 68 19.25 -2.47 -7.82
CA GLY A 68 19.30 -2.02 -6.43
C GLY A 68 18.44 -2.88 -5.50
N ARG A 69 18.65 -2.77 -4.19
CA ARG A 69 17.68 -3.25 -3.20
C ARG A 69 16.68 -2.11 -2.97
N GLU A 70 15.59 -2.10 -3.72
CA GLU A 70 14.51 -1.12 -3.52
C GLU A 70 13.93 -1.20 -2.10
N GLY A 71 13.56 -0.06 -1.55
CA GLY A 71 12.76 0.05 -0.34
C GLY A 71 11.28 -0.21 -0.61
N ALA A 72 10.50 -0.25 0.47
CA ALA A 72 9.05 -0.24 0.34
C ALA A 72 8.58 1.15 -0.10
N PHE A 73 7.59 1.20 -1.00
CA PHE A 73 7.11 2.45 -1.58
C PHE A 73 6.12 3.12 -0.63
N SER A 74 6.43 4.35 -0.20
CA SER A 74 5.57 5.12 0.71
C SER A 74 4.17 5.31 0.13
N MET A 75 4.08 5.67 -1.15
CA MET A 75 2.81 5.88 -1.85
C MET A 75 1.96 4.59 -1.92
N CYS A 76 2.59 3.44 -2.22
CA CYS A 76 1.89 2.16 -2.29
C CYS A 76 1.33 1.74 -0.91
N THR A 77 2.08 2.01 0.15
CA THR A 77 1.64 1.74 1.53
C THR A 77 0.43 2.60 1.90
N PHE A 78 0.41 3.89 1.56
CA PHE A 78 -0.77 4.74 1.77
C PHE A 78 -1.97 4.34 0.89
N TRP A 79 -1.74 3.92 -0.36
CA TRP A 79 -2.81 3.36 -1.18
C TRP A 79 -3.41 2.08 -0.59
N LEU A 80 -2.58 1.20 0.01
CA LEU A 80 -3.08 0.03 0.72
C LEU A 80 -4.00 0.45 1.88
N VAL A 81 -3.59 1.42 2.69
CA VAL A 81 -4.42 1.96 3.79
C VAL A 81 -5.76 2.45 3.27
N GLU A 82 -5.78 3.26 2.21
CA GLU A 82 -7.04 3.79 1.67
C GLU A 82 -7.91 2.68 1.05
N ALA A 83 -7.31 1.75 0.32
CA ALA A 83 -8.02 0.62 -0.27
C ALA A 83 -8.67 -0.26 0.81
N LEU A 84 -7.93 -0.58 1.89
CA LEU A 84 -8.44 -1.29 3.05
C LEU A 84 -9.54 -0.51 3.77
N THR A 85 -9.40 0.81 3.86
CA THR A 85 -10.42 1.69 4.47
C THR A 85 -11.73 1.60 3.69
N ARG A 86 -11.67 1.70 2.36
CA ARG A 86 -12.85 1.60 1.48
C ARG A 86 -13.48 0.20 1.53
N ALA A 87 -12.67 -0.86 1.55
CA ALA A 87 -13.15 -2.22 1.78
C ALA A 87 -13.76 -2.39 3.20
N GLY A 88 -13.22 -1.66 4.17
CA GLY A 88 -13.63 -1.61 5.56
C GLY A 88 -15.05 -1.14 5.80
N VAL A 89 -15.63 -0.41 4.84
CA VAL A 89 -17.06 -0.04 4.82
C VAL A 89 -17.95 -1.29 4.71
N TYR A 90 -17.48 -2.32 4.02
CA TYR A 90 -18.24 -3.56 3.77
C TYR A 90 -17.85 -4.69 4.72
N ASP A 91 -16.59 -4.76 5.13
CA ASP A 91 -16.09 -5.77 6.07
C ASP A 91 -15.09 -5.14 7.04
N ARG A 92 -15.51 -5.05 8.31
CA ARG A 92 -14.79 -4.34 9.39
C ARG A 92 -13.38 -4.86 9.61
N LYS A 93 -13.06 -6.10 9.24
CA LYS A 93 -11.69 -6.65 9.38
C LYS A 93 -10.66 -5.84 8.59
N TYR A 94 -11.04 -5.28 7.44
CA TYR A 94 -10.14 -4.46 6.63
C TYR A 94 -9.91 -3.09 7.26
N LEU A 95 -10.92 -2.51 7.91
CA LEU A 95 -10.77 -1.23 8.61
C LEU A 95 -9.76 -1.34 9.77
N VAL A 96 -9.78 -2.44 10.52
CA VAL A 96 -8.80 -2.69 11.60
C VAL A 96 -7.38 -2.77 11.03
N LYS A 97 -7.19 -3.51 9.93
CA LYS A 97 -5.89 -3.57 9.24
C LYS A 97 -5.44 -2.19 8.74
N ALA A 98 -6.36 -1.39 8.19
CA ALA A 98 -6.07 -0.06 7.67
C ALA A 98 -5.50 0.85 8.77
N VAL A 99 -6.14 0.88 9.95
CA VAL A 99 -5.68 1.67 11.11
C VAL A 99 -4.28 1.24 11.54
N ASN A 100 -4.06 -0.07 11.75
CA ASN A 100 -2.76 -0.58 12.21
C ASN A 100 -1.62 -0.24 11.24
N ILE A 101 -1.86 -0.41 9.92
CA ILE A 101 -0.86 -0.10 8.89
C ILE A 101 -0.61 1.41 8.82
N PHE A 102 -1.67 2.23 8.94
CA PHE A 102 -1.55 3.69 8.93
C PHE A 102 -0.72 4.20 10.10
N GLU A 103 -1.01 3.76 11.33
CA GLU A 103 -0.25 4.13 12.52
C GLU A 103 1.21 3.70 12.42
N ASN A 104 1.47 2.48 11.95
CA ASN A 104 2.83 2.00 11.68
C ASN A 104 3.54 2.89 10.64
N MET A 105 2.88 3.22 9.53
CA MET A 105 3.44 4.06 8.47
C MET A 105 3.81 5.46 8.99
N LEU A 106 3.00 6.06 9.87
CA LEU A 106 3.28 7.38 10.45
C LEU A 106 4.59 7.40 11.26
N SER A 107 5.00 6.26 11.85
CA SER A 107 6.24 6.17 12.62
C SER A 107 7.52 6.31 11.78
N PHE A 108 7.43 6.14 10.45
CA PHE A 108 8.57 6.31 9.55
C PHE A 108 8.77 7.76 9.08
N GLY A 109 7.82 8.66 9.34
CA GLY A 109 8.00 10.08 9.04
C GLY A 109 9.22 10.64 9.75
N ASN A 110 9.97 11.54 9.09
CA ASN A 110 11.11 12.18 9.73
C ASN A 110 10.65 13.15 10.86
N HIS A 111 11.58 13.87 11.49
CA HIS A 111 11.27 14.83 12.55
C HIS A 111 10.31 15.98 12.14
N LEU A 112 10.08 16.18 10.83
CA LEU A 112 9.10 17.12 10.28
C LEU A 112 7.81 16.42 9.80
N SER A 113 7.65 15.12 10.11
CA SER A 113 6.60 14.24 9.60
C SER A 113 6.56 14.15 8.07
N MET A 114 7.71 14.33 7.41
CA MET A 114 7.83 14.20 5.95
C MET A 114 8.26 12.80 5.54
N PHE A 115 7.78 12.39 4.36
CA PHE A 115 8.06 11.11 3.73
C PHE A 115 8.85 11.25 2.44
N SER A 116 9.75 10.30 2.23
CA SER A 116 10.44 10.09 0.96
C SER A 116 9.64 9.17 0.06
N GLU A 117 10.19 8.89 -1.12
CA GLU A 117 9.62 7.95 -2.08
C GLU A 117 9.59 6.53 -1.52
N GLU A 118 10.70 6.11 -0.90
CA GLU A 118 10.92 4.76 -0.41
C GLU A 118 11.36 4.74 1.05
N ILE A 119 11.13 3.60 1.71
CA ILE A 119 11.61 3.30 3.06
C ILE A 119 12.38 1.98 3.02
N ALA A 120 13.65 2.03 3.40
CA ALA A 120 14.50 0.85 3.52
C ALA A 120 13.97 -0.13 4.58
N ARG A 121 14.41 -1.39 4.54
CA ARG A 121 14.11 -2.35 5.62
C ARG A 121 14.63 -1.91 6.99
N SER A 122 15.67 -1.08 7.03
CA SER A 122 16.19 -0.43 8.25
C SER A 122 15.25 0.67 8.80
N GLY A 123 14.25 1.09 8.03
CA GLY A 123 13.40 2.25 8.31
C GLY A 123 13.97 3.57 7.78
N GLU A 124 15.15 3.56 7.15
CA GLU A 124 15.74 4.75 6.55
C GLU A 124 14.92 5.23 5.35
N GLN A 125 14.74 6.55 5.27
CA GLN A 125 14.07 7.23 4.17
C GLN A 125 15.00 7.25 2.94
N LEU A 126 14.52 6.77 1.80
CA LEU A 126 15.28 6.61 0.55
C LEU A 126 14.64 7.40 -0.61
N GLY A 127 15.48 7.77 -1.57
CA GLY A 127 15.03 8.44 -2.79
C GLY A 127 14.61 9.89 -2.57
N ASN A 128 13.70 10.38 -3.40
CA ASN A 128 13.32 11.79 -3.40
C ASN A 128 12.65 12.20 -2.08
N THR A 129 13.07 13.35 -1.52
CA THR A 129 12.60 13.83 -0.21
C THR A 129 12.51 15.36 -0.18
N PRO A 130 11.36 15.96 0.20
CA PRO A 130 10.07 15.33 0.42
C PRO A 130 9.42 14.90 -0.90
N GLN A 131 8.85 13.69 -0.95
CA GLN A 131 8.17 13.21 -2.17
C GLN A 131 6.71 13.67 -2.18
N ALA A 132 6.34 14.55 -3.10
CA ALA A 132 5.00 15.13 -3.17
C ALA A 132 3.89 14.06 -3.30
N PHE A 133 4.13 13.02 -4.10
CA PHE A 133 3.16 11.94 -4.28
C PHE A 133 2.94 11.09 -3.02
N SER A 134 3.98 10.85 -2.22
CA SER A 134 3.84 10.18 -0.91
C SER A 134 2.92 10.97 0.02
N HIS A 135 3.07 12.30 0.04
CA HIS A 135 2.23 13.17 0.88
C HIS A 135 0.80 13.31 0.35
N LEU A 136 0.62 13.33 -0.98
CA LEU A 136 -0.72 13.29 -1.57
C LEU A 136 -1.47 12.01 -1.16
N ALA A 137 -0.80 10.86 -1.23
CA ALA A 137 -1.37 9.58 -0.82
C ALA A 137 -1.65 9.55 0.70
N LEU A 138 -0.75 10.09 1.53
CA LEU A 138 -0.97 10.26 2.97
C LEU A 138 -2.24 11.05 3.27
N ILE A 139 -2.40 12.23 2.68
CA ILE A 139 -3.56 13.11 2.91
C ILE A 139 -4.86 12.39 2.52
N SER A 140 -4.87 11.74 1.35
CA SER A 140 -6.03 10.99 0.87
C SER A 140 -6.40 9.82 1.80
N ALA A 141 -5.41 9.03 2.21
CA ALA A 141 -5.61 7.91 3.13
C ALA A 141 -6.13 8.38 4.50
N ALA A 142 -5.51 9.42 5.08
CA ALA A 142 -5.90 10.00 6.36
C ALA A 142 -7.35 10.50 6.33
N PHE A 143 -7.72 11.25 5.29
CA PHE A 143 -9.07 11.80 5.14
C PHE A 143 -10.14 10.71 5.05
N ASN A 144 -9.90 9.67 4.25
CA ASN A 144 -10.86 8.57 4.09
C ASN A 144 -10.94 7.70 5.35
N LEU A 145 -9.81 7.45 6.03
CA LEU A 145 -9.77 6.67 7.26
C LEU A 145 -10.51 7.38 8.39
N ASP A 146 -10.32 8.69 8.53
CA ASP A 146 -11.04 9.53 9.49
C ASP A 146 -12.56 9.47 9.26
N ARG A 147 -13.01 9.60 8.01
CA ARG A 147 -14.44 9.49 7.66
C ARG A 147 -15.03 8.11 7.97
N ALA A 148 -14.30 7.04 7.66
CA ALA A 148 -14.76 5.67 7.88
C ALA A 148 -14.81 5.29 9.38
N THR A 149 -14.00 5.94 10.22
CA THR A 149 -13.97 5.71 11.66
C THR A 149 -14.96 6.60 12.42
N LYS A 150 -15.17 7.84 12.00
CA LYS A 150 -16.12 8.79 12.62
C LYS A 150 -17.60 8.48 12.39
N GLY A 151 -17.95 7.75 11.33
CA GLY A 151 -19.34 7.37 11.01
C GLY A 151 -20.02 6.39 11.99
N LYS A 152 -19.54 6.30 13.24
CA LYS A 152 -20.07 5.43 14.31
C LYS A 152 -20.49 6.16 15.59
N ASN A 153 -20.63 7.48 15.54
CA ASN A 153 -21.20 8.28 16.64
C ASN A 153 -22.60 8.78 16.27
#